data_AF-A0A660WV99-F1
#
_entry.id   AF-A0A660WV99-F1
#
_cell.length_a   1.000
_cell.length_b   1.000
_cell.length_c   1.000
_cell.angle_alpha   90.00
_cell.angle_beta   90.00
_cell.angle_gamma   90.00
#
_symmetry.space_group_name_H-M   'P 1'
#
loop_
_entity.id
_entity.type
_entity.pdbx_description
1 polymer ?
#
loop_
_entity_poly.entity_id
_entity_poly.type
_entity_poly.pdbx_seq_one_letter_code
_entity_poly.pdbx_strand_id
1 'polypeptide(L)'
;MRNFFTLLEILVATFIVMVIFAAIIAVFANIRGTVRFAEDVFEGALLAESNLNALFSEVREDTWDSGALSLGSYDLGSLGKYSLSYNVEPVTVTGQECRKVTFNISW
;
A
#
# COMPACT_ATOMS: atom_id res chain seq x y z
N MET A 1 28.25 19.49 -52.23
CA MET A 1 28.07 20.68 -51.37
C MET A 1 27.67 20.18 -49.99
N ARG A 2 28.45 20.47 -48.93
CA ARG A 2 28.02 20.15 -47.55
C ARG A 2 26.97 21.18 -47.18
N ASN A 3 25.74 20.73 -46.94
CA ASN A 3 24.71 21.56 -46.32
C ASN A 3 25.10 21.72 -44.86
N PHE A 4 25.66 22.88 -44.51
CA PHE A 4 25.93 23.22 -43.12
C PHE A 4 24.60 23.57 -42.45
N PHE A 5 24.26 22.90 -41.36
CA PHE A 5 23.09 23.24 -40.55
C PHE A 5 23.21 24.68 -40.07
N THR A 6 22.13 25.42 -40.20
CA THR A 6 22.05 26.78 -39.68
C THR A 6 22.02 26.75 -38.15
N LEU A 7 22.53 27.79 -37.52
CA LEU A 7 22.56 27.92 -36.04
C LEU A 7 21.16 27.79 -35.43
N LEU A 8 20.14 28.26 -36.15
CA LEU A 8 18.72 28.11 -35.82
C LEU A 8 18.29 26.63 -35.81
N GLU A 9 18.63 25.85 -36.83
CA GLU A 9 18.28 24.42 -36.92
C GLU A 9 18.93 23.61 -35.79
N ILE A 10 20.17 23.95 -35.44
CA ILE A 10 20.86 23.32 -34.30
C ILE A 10 20.16 23.67 -32.98
N LEU A 11 19.73 24.92 -32.81
CA LEU A 11 19.02 25.37 -31.61
C LEU A 11 17.65 24.69 -31.49
N VAL A 12 16.89 24.64 -32.58
CA VAL A 12 15.59 23.95 -32.65
C VAL A 12 15.75 22.45 -32.38
N ALA A 13 16.74 21.79 -33.00
CA ALA A 13 17.01 20.37 -32.76
C ALA A 13 17.37 20.10 -31.29
N THR A 14 18.22 20.95 -30.69
CA THR A 14 18.60 20.82 -29.28
C THR A 14 17.40 21.00 -28.35
N PHE A 15 16.51 21.95 -28.67
CA PHE A 15 15.29 22.16 -27.90
C PHE A 15 14.34 20.97 -27.96
N ILE A 16 14.12 20.40 -29.15
CA ILE A 16 13.30 19.19 -29.33
C ILE A 16 13.87 18.03 -28.52
N VAL A 17 15.19 17.83 -28.56
CA VAL A 17 15.87 16.78 -27.78
C VAL A 17 15.66 16.97 -26.28
N MET A 18 15.81 18.20 -25.75
CA MET A 18 15.58 18.48 -24.33
C MET A 18 14.14 18.18 -23.89
N VAL A 19 13.14 18.53 -24.70
CA VAL A 19 11.73 18.25 -24.40
C VAL A 19 11.46 16.75 -24.35
N ILE A 20 12.02 15.98 -25.29
CA ILE A 20 11.90 14.52 -25.31
C ILE A 20 12.51 13.90 -24.04
N PHE A 21 13.71 14.31 -23.66
CA PHE A 21 14.35 13.81 -22.44
C PHE A 21 13.57 14.18 -21.18
N ALA A 22 13.04 15.40 -21.09
CA ALA A 22 12.20 15.81 -19.96
C ALA A 22 10.92 14.97 -19.86
N ALA A 23 10.25 14.69 -20.98
CA ALA A 23 9.07 13.85 -21.02
C ALA A 23 9.36 12.40 -20.56
N ILE A 24 10.47 11.82 -21.02
CA ILE A 24 10.91 10.48 -20.62
C ILE A 24 11.17 10.44 -19.11
N ILE A 25 11.91 11.42 -18.57
CA ILE A 25 12.20 11.50 -17.12
C ILE A 25 10.91 11.65 -16.32
N ALA A 26 9.97 12.46 -16.78
CA ALA A 26 8.67 12.64 -16.11
C ALA A 26 7.88 11.32 -16.06
N VAL A 27 7.90 10.51 -17.12
CA VAL A 27 7.27 9.19 -17.12
C VAL A 27 7.93 8.26 -16.10
N PHE A 28 9.26 8.17 -16.07
CA PHE A 28 9.97 7.34 -15.10
C PHE A 28 9.77 7.80 -13.65
N ALA A 29 9.72 9.11 -13.41
CA ALA A 29 9.44 9.65 -12.09
C ALA A 29 8.03 9.27 -11.61
N ASN A 30 7.02 9.37 -12.48
CA ASN A 30 5.65 8.95 -12.16
C ASN A 30 5.55 7.44 -11.91
N ILE A 31 6.18 6.61 -12.75
CA ILE A 31 6.18 5.15 -12.58
C ILE A 31 6.81 4.76 -11.23
N ARG A 32 7.93 5.39 -10.84
CA ARG A 32 8.55 5.12 -9.53
C ARG A 32 7.62 5.42 -8.36
N GLY A 33 6.81 6.48 -8.45
CA GLY A 33 5.80 6.79 -7.44
C GLY A 33 4.74 5.70 -7.35
N THR A 34 4.18 5.28 -8.49
CA THR A 34 3.17 4.23 -8.55
C THR A 34 3.70 2.87 -8.10
N VAL A 35 4.92 2.51 -8.50
CA VAL A 35 5.56 1.25 -8.11
C VAL A 35 5.79 1.23 -6.60
N ARG A 36 6.31 2.30 -6.01
CA ARG A 36 6.47 2.40 -4.55
C ARG A 36 5.13 2.30 -3.83
N PHE A 37 4.09 2.96 -4.33
CA PHE A 37 2.76 2.84 -3.74
C PHE A 37 2.23 1.39 -3.82
N ALA A 38 2.44 0.71 -4.95
CA ALA A 38 2.04 -0.69 -5.10
C ALA A 38 2.83 -1.64 -4.20
N GLU A 39 4.16 -1.43 -4.07
CA GLU A 39 5.02 -2.13 -3.11
C GLU A 39 4.50 -1.92 -1.68
N ASP A 40 4.18 -0.68 -1.32
CA ASP A 40 3.71 -0.33 0.02
C ASP A 40 2.38 -1.00 0.38
N VAL A 41 1.46 -1.06 -0.60
CA VAL A 41 0.17 -1.75 -0.46
C VAL A 41 0.38 -3.26 -0.34
N PHE A 42 1.30 -3.84 -1.12
CA PHE A 42 1.58 -5.27 -1.09
C PHE A 42 2.22 -5.70 0.23
N GLU A 43 3.22 -4.94 0.72
CA GLU A 43 3.82 -5.16 2.04
C GLU A 43 2.78 -5.05 3.16
N GLY A 44 1.93 -4.02 3.11
CA GLY A 44 0.82 -3.88 4.05
C GLY A 44 -0.14 -5.08 4.02
N ALA A 45 -0.52 -5.55 2.82
CA ALA A 45 -1.41 -6.70 2.68
C ALA A 45 -0.80 -7.99 3.27
N LEU A 46 0.50 -8.24 3.05
CA LEU A 46 1.20 -9.38 3.66
C LEU A 46 1.22 -9.31 5.19
N LEU A 47 1.42 -8.11 5.75
CA LEU A 47 1.35 -7.91 7.20
C LEU A 47 -0.06 -8.15 7.74
N ALA A 48 -1.09 -7.68 7.05
CA ALA A 48 -2.47 -7.95 7.41
C ALA A 48 -2.78 -9.45 7.38
N GLU A 49 -2.38 -10.15 6.31
CA GLU A 49 -2.59 -11.59 6.16
C GLU A 49 -1.91 -12.38 7.29
N SER A 50 -0.65 -12.08 7.61
CA SER A 50 0.07 -12.75 8.69
C SER A 50 -0.60 -12.57 10.04
N ASN A 51 -1.09 -11.35 10.36
CA ASN A 51 -1.76 -11.09 11.63
C ASN A 51 -3.16 -11.70 11.67
N LEU A 52 -3.91 -11.67 10.57
CA LEU A 52 -5.22 -12.31 10.47
C LEU A 52 -5.10 -13.83 10.62
N ASN A 53 -4.07 -14.46 10.06
CA ASN A 53 -3.81 -15.89 10.25
C ASN A 53 -3.50 -16.23 11.72
N ALA A 54 -2.75 -15.37 12.41
CA ALA A 54 -2.52 -15.52 13.84
C ALA A 54 -3.83 -15.43 14.63
N LEU A 55 -4.65 -14.41 14.37
CA LEU A 55 -5.96 -14.25 14.99
C LEU A 55 -6.92 -15.40 14.67
N PHE A 56 -6.87 -15.93 13.45
CA PHE A 56 -7.66 -17.09 13.06
C PHE A 56 -7.31 -18.34 13.89
N SER A 57 -6.02 -18.52 14.22
CA SER A 57 -5.59 -19.62 15.09
C SER A 57 -6.13 -19.53 16.53
N GLU A 58 -6.54 -18.33 16.95
CA GLU A 58 -7.15 -18.06 18.25
C GLU A 58 -8.68 -18.17 18.27
N VAL A 59 -9.31 -18.46 17.12
CA VAL A 59 -10.76 -18.71 17.03
C VAL A 59 -11.08 -20.03 17.73
N ARG A 60 -11.33 -19.95 19.04
CA ARG A 60 -11.80 -21.03 19.88
C ARG A 60 -13.00 -20.57 20.69
N GLU A 61 -13.82 -21.52 21.12
CA GLU A 61 -15.05 -21.24 21.86
C GLU A 61 -14.77 -20.66 23.26
N ASP A 62 -13.62 -20.98 23.86
CA ASP A 62 -13.18 -20.54 25.19
C ASP A 62 -12.58 -19.12 25.21
N THR A 63 -12.14 -18.59 24.06
CA THR A 63 -11.58 -17.24 23.91
C THR A 63 -12.61 -16.22 23.44
N TRP A 64 -13.90 -16.57 23.49
CA TRP A 64 -14.96 -15.64 23.14
C TRP A 64 -14.90 -14.43 24.09
N ASP A 65 -15.05 -14.58 25.40
CA ASP A 65 -15.08 -13.39 26.27
C ASP A 65 -13.71 -12.93 26.79
N SER A 66 -12.62 -13.57 26.34
CA SER A 66 -11.25 -13.23 26.77
C SER A 66 -10.21 -13.59 25.70
N GLY A 67 -9.22 -12.71 25.48
CA GLY A 67 -8.14 -12.93 24.51
C GLY A 67 -8.10 -11.91 23.37
N ALA A 68 -7.31 -12.17 22.33
CA ALA A 68 -7.06 -11.21 21.26
C ALA A 68 -8.28 -10.94 20.37
N LEU A 69 -9.28 -11.84 20.39
CA LEU A 69 -10.53 -11.69 19.65
C LEU A 69 -11.64 -11.03 20.48
N SER A 70 -11.39 -10.65 21.74
CA SER A 70 -12.41 -9.96 22.56
C SER A 70 -12.85 -8.64 21.92
N LEU A 71 -14.04 -8.15 22.28
CA LEU A 71 -14.60 -6.96 21.65
C LEU A 71 -13.78 -5.73 22.03
N GLY A 72 -13.39 -4.93 21.03
CA GLY A 72 -12.65 -3.70 21.23
C GLY A 72 -11.59 -3.44 20.16
N SER A 73 -10.86 -2.35 20.37
CA SER A 73 -9.74 -1.93 19.53
C SER A 73 -8.42 -2.31 20.17
N TYR A 74 -7.54 -2.91 19.38
CA TYR A 74 -6.23 -3.37 19.80
C TYR A 74 -5.16 -2.70 18.96
N ASP A 75 -4.15 -2.17 19.64
CA ASP A 75 -2.96 -1.60 19.04
C ASP A 75 -1.86 -2.65 19.00
N LEU A 76 -1.35 -2.94 17.81
CA LEU A 76 -0.23 -3.86 17.60
C LEU A 76 1.12 -3.12 17.53
N GLY A 77 1.09 -1.78 17.65
CA GLY A 77 2.25 -0.93 17.56
C GLY A 77 2.68 -0.69 16.11
N SER A 78 3.96 -0.39 15.94
CA SER A 78 4.53 -0.04 14.64
C SER A 78 5.58 -1.05 14.19
N LEU A 79 5.50 -1.46 12.92
CA LEU A 79 6.49 -2.30 12.26
C LEU A 79 7.07 -1.54 11.06
N GLY A 80 8.31 -1.07 11.23
CA GLY A 80 8.94 -0.21 10.23
C GLY A 80 8.20 1.12 10.10
N LYS A 81 7.68 1.41 8.91
CA LYS A 81 6.87 2.62 8.62
C LYS A 81 5.37 2.43 8.88
N TYR A 82 4.93 1.20 9.14
CA TYR A 82 3.50 0.88 9.28
C TYR A 82 3.08 0.95 10.74
N SER A 83 1.95 1.60 11.00
CA SER A 83 1.22 1.50 12.27
C SER A 83 0.06 0.53 12.10
N LEU A 84 -0.06 -0.42 13.03
CA LEU A 84 -0.91 -1.58 12.91
C LEU A 84 -1.92 -1.59 14.06
N SER A 85 -3.19 -1.73 13.73
CA SER A 85 -4.25 -1.90 14.73
C SER A 85 -5.35 -2.78 14.17
N TYR A 86 -6.18 -3.35 15.03
CA TYR A 86 -7.37 -4.04 14.59
C TYR A 86 -8.53 -3.78 15.56
N ASN A 87 -9.73 -3.86 15.02
CA ASN A 87 -10.96 -3.72 15.79
C ASN A 87 -11.80 -4.98 15.65
N VAL A 88 -12.38 -5.42 16.75
CA VAL A 88 -13.30 -6.55 16.78
C VAL A 88 -14.68 -6.08 17.21
N GLU A 89 -15.65 -6.26 16.32
CA GLU A 89 -17.03 -5.87 16.52
C GLU A 89 -17.97 -7.08 16.43
N PRO A 90 -19.06 -7.11 17.22
CA PRO A 90 -20.05 -8.16 17.11
C PRO A 90 -20.86 -7.97 15.82
N VAL A 91 -21.09 -9.05 15.10
CA VAL A 91 -21.94 -9.04 13.90
C VAL A 91 -22.83 -10.27 13.89
N THR A 92 -24.10 -10.11 13.52
CA THR A 92 -25.01 -11.25 13.40
C THR A 92 -25.11 -11.66 11.94
N VAL A 93 -24.70 -12.89 11.63
CA VAL A 93 -24.82 -13.45 10.27
C VAL A 93 -25.78 -14.63 10.35
N THR A 94 -26.90 -14.54 9.63
CA THR A 94 -27.90 -15.64 9.55
C THR A 94 -28.37 -16.18 10.90
N GLY A 95 -28.50 -15.30 11.91
CA GLY A 95 -28.95 -15.67 13.26
C GLY A 95 -27.87 -16.25 14.17
N GLN A 96 -26.61 -16.33 13.71
CA GLN A 96 -25.46 -16.67 14.53
C GLN A 96 -24.69 -15.40 14.92
N GLU A 97 -24.27 -15.32 16.18
CA GLU A 97 -23.36 -14.27 16.64
C GLU A 97 -21.95 -14.59 16.16
N CYS A 98 -21.40 -13.69 15.36
CA CYS A 98 -20.05 -13.75 14.83
C CYS A 98 -19.27 -12.53 15.30
N ARG A 99 -17.95 -12.57 15.11
CA ARG A 99 -17.08 -11.42 15.28
C ARG A 99 -16.48 -11.03 13.96
N LYS A 100 -16.58 -9.74 13.65
CA LYS A 100 -15.91 -9.16 12.50
C LYS A 100 -14.63 -8.49 13.00
N VAL A 101 -13.51 -8.93 12.44
CA VAL A 101 -12.22 -8.31 12.66
C VAL A 101 -11.92 -7.38 11.49
N THR A 102 -11.67 -6.12 11.77
CA THR A 102 -11.21 -5.14 10.78
C THR A 102 -9.77 -4.77 11.11
N PHE A 103 -8.84 -5.18 10.25
CA PHE A 103 -7.42 -4.87 10.39
C PHE A 103 -7.11 -3.55 9.68
N ASN A 104 -6.43 -2.64 10.38
CA ASN A 104 -6.08 -1.31 9.90
C ASN A 104 -4.56 -1.16 9.83
N ILE A 105 -4.09 -0.69 8.69
CA ILE A 105 -2.69 -0.38 8.44
C ILE A 105 -2.62 1.07 7.97
N SER A 106 -1.80 1.86 8.63
CA SER A 106 -1.47 3.23 8.22
C SER A 106 0.03 3.40 8.04
N TRP A 107 0.43 4.31 7.14
CA TRP A 107 1.82 4.65 6.81
C TRP A 107 1.96 6.16 6.62
#